data_AF-A0A939PMX7-F1
#
_entry.id   AF-A0A939PMX7-F1
#
_cell.length_a   1.000
_cell.length_b   1.000
_cell.length_c   1.000
_cell.angle_alpha   90.00
_cell.angle_beta   90.00
_cell.angle_gamma   90.00
#
_symmetry.space_group_name_H-M   'P 1'
#
loop_
_entity.id
_entity.type
_entity.pdbx_description
1 polymer ?
#
loop_
_entity_poly.entity_id
_entity_poly.type
_entity_poly.pdbx_seq_one_letter_code
_entity_poly.pdbx_strand_id
1 'polypeptide(L)'
;MRDLVALPKAHLHVHLESAVRWSTLREIAAANGVEVPAHLGDGTYAFGGFADFFLQNELVRSCLRTAADFQRVAYEFCQDEAAQGTRYAEVSFTAAAHGERLGDLEMPLIAVLEGFRKGQAEFGIEVRLLLDHSRRRSVERAWNTLELARGHEEVVAIGLAGDEAHPGDPFVDVFSAAREAGLHVVHHAGEAEGPASIRQALGPGRTERLGHGIRVLDDPDLVAEVRDRRIPLEVCPTSNVALGFAPSFEEHPFPRLVEAGLVVTINTDIPAMTGTPLAAEYGHVRDALGYDDAALAAFARNGIQASFAPEPTKARLQKEVTAWLVR
;
A
#
# COMPACT_ATOMS: atom_id res chain seq x y z
N MET A 1 -3.54 14.15 24.23
CA MET A 1 -3.32 13.44 22.95
C MET A 1 -2.45 12.24 23.26
N ARG A 2 -2.89 11.05 22.87
CA ARG A 2 -2.14 9.81 23.07
C ARG A 2 -0.98 9.70 22.08
N ASP A 3 0.03 8.93 22.46
CA ASP A 3 1.14 8.59 21.57
C ASP A 3 0.65 7.69 20.44
N LEU A 4 0.85 8.14 19.19
CA LEU A 4 0.42 7.41 18.00
C LEU A 4 1.35 6.25 17.65
N VAL A 5 2.61 6.25 18.08
CA VAL A 5 3.50 5.09 17.92
C VAL A 5 3.03 3.92 18.79
N ALA A 6 2.42 4.22 19.94
CA ALA A 6 1.85 3.21 20.82
C ALA A 6 0.48 2.66 20.36
N LEU A 7 -0.18 3.28 19.37
CA LEU A 7 -1.45 2.80 18.81
C LEU A 7 -1.18 1.66 17.82
N PRO A 8 -1.66 0.42 18.07
CA PRO A 8 -1.51 -0.68 17.12
C PRO A 8 -2.26 -0.41 15.83
N LYS A 9 -1.60 -0.58 14.68
CA LYS A 9 -2.17 -0.36 13.35
C LYS A 9 -1.99 -1.57 12.44
N ALA A 10 -2.90 -1.69 11.48
CA ALA A 10 -2.66 -2.44 10.26
C ALA A 10 -2.36 -1.46 9.12
N HIS A 11 -1.31 -1.73 8.34
CA HIS A 11 -0.91 -0.94 7.17
C HIS A 11 -1.26 -1.72 5.90
N LEU A 12 -2.23 -1.25 5.12
CA LEU A 12 -2.84 -2.04 4.04
C LEU A 12 -2.43 -1.59 2.64
N HIS A 13 -1.82 -0.41 2.53
CA HIS A 13 -1.50 0.21 1.26
C HIS A 13 -0.17 0.94 1.32
N VAL A 14 0.88 0.22 0.98
CA VAL A 14 2.25 0.71 0.86
C VAL A 14 2.97 -0.13 -0.16
N HIS A 15 3.78 0.52 -1.00
CA HIS A 15 4.63 -0.17 -1.97
C HIS A 15 6.02 -0.36 -1.38
N LEU A 16 6.55 -1.58 -1.42
CA LEU A 16 7.88 -1.89 -0.88
C LEU A 16 8.96 -1.03 -1.54
N GLU A 17 8.85 -0.85 -2.87
CA GLU A 17 9.74 -0.01 -3.66
C GLU A 17 9.70 1.46 -3.19
N SER A 18 8.55 1.95 -2.75
CA SER A 18 8.37 3.32 -2.27
C SER A 18 8.60 3.49 -0.76
N ALA A 19 9.01 2.42 -0.07
CA ALA A 19 9.39 2.41 1.34
C ALA A 19 10.90 2.22 1.56
N VAL A 20 11.70 2.10 0.50
CA VAL A 20 13.15 1.95 0.60
C VAL A 20 13.79 3.23 1.14
N ARG A 21 14.56 3.12 2.23
CA ARG A 21 15.33 4.23 2.79
C ARG A 21 16.30 4.77 1.74
N TRP A 22 16.36 6.09 1.58
CA TRP A 22 17.29 6.73 0.64
C TRP A 22 18.75 6.41 0.93
N SER A 23 19.14 6.29 2.21
CA SER A 23 20.50 5.87 2.59
C SER A 23 20.82 4.45 2.10
N THR A 24 19.93 3.49 2.36
CA THR A 24 20.05 2.12 1.86
C THR A 24 20.07 2.06 0.35
N LEU A 25 19.21 2.83 -0.32
CA LEU A 25 19.18 2.88 -1.78
C LEU A 25 20.52 3.36 -2.35
N ARG A 26 21.15 4.37 -1.74
CA ARG A 26 22.48 4.87 -2.15
C ARG A 26 23.56 3.80 -2.01
N GLU A 27 23.55 3.04 -0.91
CA GLU A 27 24.51 1.93 -0.71
C GLU A 27 24.33 0.82 -1.74
N ILE A 28 23.08 0.40 -1.98
CA ILE A 28 22.74 -0.60 -3.02
C ILE A 28 23.14 -0.09 -4.41
N ALA A 29 22.79 1.15 -4.73
CA ALA A 29 23.08 1.76 -6.01
C ALA A 29 24.60 1.83 -6.27
N ALA A 30 25.38 2.25 -5.27
CA ALA A 30 26.84 2.26 -5.36
C ALA A 30 27.43 0.86 -5.62
N ALA A 31 26.92 -0.17 -4.93
CA ALA A 31 27.33 -1.56 -5.14
C ALA A 31 26.97 -2.09 -6.53
N ASN A 32 25.86 -1.60 -7.10
CA ASN A 32 25.33 -2.03 -8.40
C ASN A 32 25.72 -1.10 -9.56
N GLY A 33 26.53 -0.06 -9.34
CA GLY A 33 26.96 0.88 -10.37
C GLY A 33 25.81 1.74 -10.94
N VAL A 34 24.86 2.13 -10.09
CA VAL A 34 23.76 3.05 -10.42
C VAL A 34 23.97 4.36 -9.67
N GLU A 35 23.68 5.49 -10.30
CA GLU A 35 23.76 6.80 -9.67
C GLU A 35 22.40 7.20 -9.07
N VAL A 36 22.41 7.62 -7.80
CA VAL A 36 21.24 8.21 -7.12
C VAL A 36 21.48 9.70 -6.95
N PRO A 37 20.68 10.58 -7.59
CA PRO A 37 20.85 12.03 -7.47
C PRO A 37 20.93 12.50 -6.02
N ALA A 38 21.90 13.38 -5.71
CA ALA A 38 22.19 13.80 -4.33
C ALA A 38 21.03 14.50 -3.63
N HIS A 39 20.19 15.22 -4.39
CA HIS A 39 19.04 15.95 -3.87
C HIS A 39 17.87 15.04 -3.44
N LEU A 40 17.82 13.77 -3.88
CA LEU A 40 16.74 12.88 -3.49
C LEU A 40 16.94 12.39 -2.05
N GLY A 41 15.91 12.57 -1.22
CA GLY A 41 15.91 12.09 0.16
C GLY A 41 16.71 12.93 1.17
N ASP A 42 17.21 14.10 0.77
CA ASP A 42 17.91 15.04 1.68
C ASP A 42 16.95 16.05 2.34
N GLY A 43 15.65 15.97 2.03
CA GLY A 43 14.60 16.88 2.50
C GLY A 43 14.49 18.19 1.73
N THR A 44 15.33 18.44 0.72
CA THR A 44 15.29 19.65 -0.10
C THR A 44 14.54 19.47 -1.43
N TYR A 45 14.32 18.22 -1.85
CA TYR A 45 13.58 17.92 -3.07
C TYR A 45 12.09 18.26 -2.93
N ALA A 46 11.62 19.16 -3.80
CA ALA A 46 10.20 19.41 -3.96
C ALA A 46 9.61 18.37 -4.91
N PHE A 47 8.82 17.44 -4.38
CA PHE A 47 8.16 16.39 -5.17
C PHE A 47 7.12 17.00 -6.12
N GLY A 48 7.33 16.82 -7.42
CA GLY A 48 6.54 17.40 -8.50
C GLY A 48 5.32 16.58 -8.93
N GLY A 49 4.88 15.63 -8.10
CA GLY A 49 3.68 14.81 -8.33
C GLY A 49 3.92 13.56 -9.18
N PHE A 50 2.91 13.17 -9.97
CA PHE A 50 2.83 11.83 -10.57
C PHE A 50 3.96 11.50 -11.56
N ALA A 51 4.54 12.49 -12.24
CA ALA A 51 5.70 12.26 -13.12
C ALA A 51 6.97 11.92 -12.31
N ASP A 52 7.20 12.64 -11.22
CA ASP A 52 8.33 12.42 -10.31
C ASP A 52 8.22 11.08 -9.59
N PHE A 53 7.00 10.69 -9.20
CA PHE A 53 6.71 9.36 -8.66
C PHE A 53 7.25 8.26 -9.58
N PHE A 54 6.94 8.30 -10.87
CA PHE A 54 7.42 7.29 -11.82
C PHE A 54 8.94 7.30 -11.96
N LEU A 55 9.56 8.47 -12.03
CA LEU A 55 11.02 8.59 -12.15
C LEU A 55 11.74 8.02 -10.93
N GLN A 56 11.23 8.31 -9.72
CA GLN A 56 11.82 7.79 -8.48
C GLN A 56 11.59 6.27 -8.34
N ASN A 57 10.41 5.76 -8.72
CA ASN A 57 10.17 4.31 -8.74
C ASN A 57 11.05 3.60 -9.77
N GLU A 58 11.25 4.18 -10.95
CA GLU A 58 12.18 3.64 -11.95
C GLU A 58 13.61 3.62 -11.41
N LEU A 59 14.04 4.68 -10.71
CA LEU A 59 15.34 4.74 -10.06
C LEU A 59 15.49 3.62 -9.03
N VAL A 60 14.55 3.49 -8.08
CA VAL A 60 14.57 2.42 -7.07
C VAL A 60 14.68 1.05 -7.74
N ARG A 61 13.83 0.81 -8.74
CA ARG A 61 13.81 -0.44 -9.49
C ARG A 61 15.16 -0.72 -10.15
N SER A 62 15.82 0.30 -10.72
CA SER A 62 17.11 0.15 -11.39
C SER A 62 18.26 -0.21 -10.42
N CYS A 63 18.17 0.23 -9.16
CA CYS A 63 19.14 -0.04 -8.11
C CYS A 63 19.05 -1.48 -7.60
N LEU A 64 17.85 -2.06 -7.48
CA LEU A 64 17.66 -3.42 -6.98
C LEU A 64 18.01 -4.46 -8.05
N ARG A 65 19.07 -5.26 -7.85
CA ARG A 65 19.59 -6.22 -8.84
C ARG A 65 19.84 -7.62 -8.30
N THR A 66 20.27 -7.75 -7.05
CA THR A 66 20.67 -9.01 -6.44
C THR A 66 19.65 -9.45 -5.37
N ALA A 67 19.61 -10.74 -5.06
CA ALA A 67 18.79 -11.26 -3.95
C ALA A 67 19.09 -10.55 -2.63
N ALA A 68 20.35 -10.20 -2.37
CA ALA A 68 20.73 -9.48 -1.15
C ALA A 68 20.08 -8.09 -1.06
N ASP A 69 19.90 -7.40 -2.19
CA ASP A 69 19.24 -6.08 -2.23
C ASP A 69 17.78 -6.19 -1.80
N PHE A 70 17.04 -7.13 -2.41
CA PHE A 70 15.63 -7.38 -2.10
C PHE A 70 15.42 -7.87 -0.66
N GLN A 71 16.29 -8.77 -0.20
CA GLN A 71 16.23 -9.26 1.18
C GLN A 71 16.47 -8.13 2.19
N ARG A 72 17.42 -7.24 1.90
CA ARG A 72 17.74 -6.10 2.77
C ARG A 72 16.56 -5.14 2.88
N VAL A 73 15.98 -4.70 1.75
CA VAL A 73 14.88 -3.73 1.79
C VAL A 73 13.64 -4.29 2.47
N ALA A 74 13.35 -5.59 2.29
CA ALA A 74 12.23 -6.24 2.97
C ALA A 74 12.46 -6.37 4.48
N TYR A 75 13.69 -6.69 4.91
CA TYR A 75 14.05 -6.73 6.33
C TYR A 75 13.94 -5.33 6.99
N GLU A 76 14.47 -4.30 6.32
CA GLU A 76 14.42 -2.92 6.81
C GLU A 76 13.00 -2.35 6.85
N PHE A 77 12.14 -2.75 5.90
CA PHE A 77 10.72 -2.40 5.93
C PHE A 77 10.04 -2.88 7.23
N CYS A 78 10.28 -4.14 7.65
CA CYS A 78 9.76 -4.64 8.93
C CYS A 78 10.25 -3.83 10.13
N GLN A 79 11.53 -3.41 10.11
CA GLN A 79 12.12 -2.58 11.16
C GLN A 79 11.39 -1.23 11.27
N ASP A 80 11.20 -0.57 10.12
CA ASP A 80 10.58 0.75 10.07
C ASP A 80 9.12 0.69 10.47
N GLU A 81 8.35 -0.24 9.91
CA GLU A 81 6.93 -0.41 10.23
C GLU A 81 6.69 -0.72 11.71
N ALA A 82 7.49 -1.61 12.31
CA ALA A 82 7.39 -1.93 13.73
C ALA A 82 7.64 -0.70 14.62
N ALA A 83 8.56 0.18 14.20
CA ALA A 83 8.85 1.44 14.89
C ALA A 83 7.72 2.48 14.77
N GLN A 84 6.79 2.33 13.81
CA GLN A 84 5.61 3.18 13.66
C GLN A 84 4.37 2.67 14.40
N GLY A 85 4.50 1.59 15.18
CA GLY A 85 3.36 0.93 15.82
C GLY A 85 2.54 0.05 14.89
N THR A 86 3.02 -0.21 13.67
CA THR A 86 2.43 -1.22 12.80
C THR A 86 2.65 -2.60 13.43
N ARG A 87 1.59 -3.40 13.45
CA ARG A 87 1.62 -4.78 13.94
C ARG A 87 1.28 -5.81 12.88
N TYR A 88 0.59 -5.36 11.83
CA TYR A 88 0.29 -6.16 10.66
C TYR A 88 0.42 -5.28 9.41
N ALA A 89 1.12 -5.73 8.38
CA ALA A 89 1.24 -5.01 7.12
C ALA A 89 0.91 -5.92 5.93
N GLU A 90 0.18 -5.39 4.97
CA GLU A 90 0.07 -5.92 3.61
C GLU A 90 0.81 -4.95 2.70
N VAL A 91 1.91 -5.43 2.13
CA VAL A 91 2.81 -4.61 1.31
C VAL A 91 2.72 -5.04 -0.15
N SER A 92 2.54 -4.06 -1.03
CA SER A 92 2.54 -4.23 -2.47
C SER A 92 3.97 -4.38 -2.98
N PHE A 93 4.18 -5.30 -3.92
CA PHE A 93 5.47 -5.50 -4.58
C PHE A 93 5.31 -5.96 -6.03
N THR A 94 5.95 -5.29 -6.99
CA THR A 94 5.82 -5.61 -8.42
C THR A 94 6.81 -6.71 -8.84
N ALA A 95 6.74 -7.88 -8.18
CA ALA A 95 7.71 -8.97 -8.28
C ALA A 95 8.01 -9.41 -9.73
N ALA A 96 6.97 -9.66 -10.53
CA ALA A 96 7.13 -10.15 -11.91
C ALA A 96 7.93 -9.16 -12.78
N ALA A 97 7.72 -7.85 -12.61
CA ALA A 97 8.46 -6.84 -13.37
C ALA A 97 9.94 -6.77 -12.97
N HIS A 98 10.26 -6.99 -11.69
CA HIS A 98 11.64 -7.14 -11.25
C HIS A 98 12.27 -8.40 -11.85
N GLY A 99 11.57 -9.53 -11.77
CA GLY A 99 12.11 -10.80 -12.19
C GLY A 99 12.39 -10.88 -13.69
N GLU A 100 11.44 -10.42 -14.52
CA GLU A 100 11.65 -10.33 -15.96
C GLU A 100 12.83 -9.44 -16.36
N ARG A 101 12.99 -8.29 -15.68
CA ARG A 101 14.12 -7.38 -15.93
C ARG A 101 15.46 -8.04 -15.60
N LEU A 102 15.49 -8.90 -14.60
CA LEU A 102 16.70 -9.57 -14.11
C LEU A 102 16.92 -10.94 -14.77
N GLY A 103 15.97 -11.42 -15.58
CA GLY A 103 16.03 -12.74 -16.21
C GLY A 103 15.76 -13.91 -15.27
N ASP A 104 15.19 -13.63 -14.09
CA ASP A 104 14.87 -14.62 -13.06
C ASP A 104 13.54 -14.21 -12.39
N LEU A 105 12.45 -14.86 -12.79
CA LEU A 105 11.10 -14.46 -12.39
C LEU A 105 10.85 -14.63 -10.88
N GLU A 106 11.45 -15.65 -10.25
CA GLU A 106 11.18 -16.02 -8.85
C GLU A 106 12.10 -15.31 -7.86
N MET A 107 13.37 -15.05 -8.23
CA MET A 107 14.39 -14.56 -7.31
C MET A 107 13.96 -13.34 -6.49
N PRO A 108 13.39 -12.26 -7.07
CA PRO A 108 13.01 -11.09 -6.28
C PRO A 108 11.98 -11.41 -5.20
N LEU A 109 10.98 -12.24 -5.52
CA LEU A 109 9.94 -12.64 -4.57
C LEU A 109 10.52 -13.48 -3.44
N ILE A 110 11.31 -14.51 -3.77
CA ILE A 110 11.95 -15.38 -2.76
C ILE A 110 12.83 -14.56 -1.83
N ALA A 111 13.61 -13.63 -2.37
CA ALA A 111 14.49 -12.77 -1.59
C ALA A 111 13.72 -11.81 -0.65
N VAL A 112 12.63 -11.19 -1.14
CA VAL A 112 11.75 -10.36 -0.31
C VAL A 112 11.14 -11.19 0.82
N LEU A 113 10.62 -12.39 0.52
CA LEU A 113 10.05 -13.29 1.53
C LEU A 113 11.07 -13.68 2.60
N GLU A 114 12.32 -13.95 2.22
CA GLU A 114 13.38 -14.23 3.20
C GLU A 114 13.70 -13.01 4.08
N GLY A 115 13.70 -11.81 3.51
CA GLY A 115 13.86 -10.56 4.25
C GLY A 115 12.74 -10.33 5.26
N PHE A 116 11.48 -10.49 4.83
CA PHE A 116 10.33 -10.42 5.73
C PHE A 116 10.35 -11.49 6.80
N ARG A 117 10.73 -12.74 6.49
CA ARG A 117 10.85 -13.79 7.51
C ARG A 117 11.83 -13.40 8.62
N LYS A 118 12.98 -12.82 8.27
CA LYS A 118 13.98 -12.33 9.24
C LYS A 118 13.44 -11.13 10.02
N GLY A 119 12.88 -10.14 9.32
CA GLY A 119 12.37 -8.92 9.95
C GLY A 119 11.18 -9.16 10.89
N GLN A 120 10.21 -9.99 10.50
CA GLN A 120 9.08 -10.36 11.34
C GLN A 120 9.55 -11.03 12.65
N ALA A 121 10.53 -11.94 12.56
CA ALA A 121 11.07 -12.63 13.73
C ALA A 121 11.81 -11.69 14.69
N GLU A 122 12.51 -10.69 14.17
CA GLU A 122 13.29 -9.75 14.98
C GLU A 122 12.44 -8.62 15.59
N PHE A 123 11.49 -8.08 14.81
CA PHE A 123 10.76 -6.86 15.19
C PHE A 123 9.33 -7.12 15.69
N GLY A 124 8.86 -8.37 15.65
CA GLY A 124 7.54 -8.74 16.21
C GLY A 124 6.36 -8.16 15.43
N ILE A 125 6.52 -8.01 14.11
CA ILE A 125 5.48 -7.60 13.16
C ILE A 125 5.05 -8.81 12.32
N GLU A 126 3.80 -8.81 11.85
CA GLU A 126 3.31 -9.75 10.83
C GLU A 126 3.21 -9.02 9.48
N VAL A 127 3.77 -9.59 8.41
CA VAL A 127 3.76 -9.00 7.06
C VAL A 127 3.26 -10.03 6.05
N ARG A 128 2.42 -9.58 5.12
CA ARG A 128 1.95 -10.34 3.96
C ARG A 128 2.16 -9.54 2.69
N LEU A 129 2.21 -10.24 1.57
CA LEU A 129 2.44 -9.64 0.26
C LEU A 129 1.15 -9.53 -0.55
N LEU A 130 1.02 -8.41 -1.22
CA LEU A 130 0.17 -8.23 -2.38
C LEU A 130 1.06 -8.09 -3.60
N LEU A 131 0.89 -8.95 -4.62
CA LEU A 131 1.62 -8.77 -5.88
C LEU A 131 0.79 -7.93 -6.83
N ASP A 132 1.26 -6.71 -7.09
CA ASP A 132 0.57 -5.80 -7.99
C ASP A 132 1.04 -5.98 -9.44
N HIS A 133 0.19 -5.51 -10.35
CA HIS A 133 0.43 -5.52 -11.77
C HIS A 133 0.11 -4.14 -12.35
N SER A 134 1.05 -3.60 -13.13
CA SER A 134 0.83 -2.33 -13.81
C SER A 134 -0.17 -2.49 -14.95
N ARG A 135 -1.26 -1.71 -14.93
CA ARG A 135 -2.31 -1.70 -15.98
C ARG A 135 -1.79 -1.40 -17.40
N ARG A 136 -0.59 -0.82 -17.51
CA ARG A 136 0.09 -0.52 -18.79
C ARG A 136 0.80 -1.73 -19.40
N ARG A 137 0.90 -2.84 -18.67
CA ARG A 137 1.60 -4.06 -19.11
C ARG A 137 0.59 -5.07 -19.65
N SER A 138 1.09 -6.06 -20.38
CA SER A 138 0.25 -7.04 -21.05
C SER A 138 -0.40 -7.99 -20.05
N VAL A 139 -1.59 -8.49 -20.41
CA VAL A 139 -2.32 -9.53 -19.66
C VAL A 139 -1.45 -10.78 -19.47
N GLU A 140 -0.64 -11.16 -20.46
CA GLU A 140 0.34 -12.25 -20.36
C GLU A 140 1.26 -12.10 -19.14
N ARG A 141 1.75 -10.89 -18.88
CA ARG A 141 2.60 -10.62 -17.71
C ARG A 141 1.82 -10.62 -16.41
N ALA A 142 0.52 -10.33 -16.43
CA ALA A 142 -0.33 -10.47 -15.25
C ALA A 142 -0.53 -11.94 -14.87
N TRP A 143 -0.55 -12.85 -15.85
CA TRP A 143 -0.51 -14.29 -15.57
C TRP A 143 0.78 -14.70 -14.87
N ASN A 144 1.95 -14.14 -15.25
CA ASN A 144 3.20 -14.38 -14.51
C ASN A 144 3.11 -13.90 -13.05
N THR A 145 2.49 -12.74 -12.80
CA THR A 145 2.23 -12.25 -11.43
C THR A 145 1.38 -13.26 -10.63
N LEU A 146 0.33 -13.81 -11.24
CA LEU A 146 -0.53 -14.80 -10.61
C LEU A 146 0.20 -16.12 -10.33
N GLU A 147 0.99 -16.63 -11.27
CA GLU A 147 1.74 -17.87 -11.07
C GLU A 147 2.77 -17.74 -9.94
N LEU A 148 3.43 -16.59 -9.82
CA LEU A 148 4.27 -16.28 -8.66
C LEU A 148 3.45 -16.29 -7.36
N ALA A 149 2.29 -15.62 -7.34
CA ALA A 149 1.45 -15.53 -6.15
C ALA A 149 0.98 -16.90 -5.65
N ARG A 150 0.65 -17.82 -6.56
CA ARG A 150 0.17 -19.18 -6.24
C ARG A 150 1.21 -20.05 -5.53
N GLY A 151 2.50 -19.73 -5.66
CA GLY A 151 3.59 -20.51 -5.09
C GLY A 151 3.85 -20.27 -3.61
N HIS A 152 3.22 -19.26 -2.99
CA HIS A 152 3.64 -18.77 -1.67
C HIS A 152 2.44 -18.36 -0.80
N GLU A 153 2.28 -18.99 0.37
CA GLU A 153 1.20 -18.68 1.32
C GLU A 153 1.32 -17.28 1.94
N GLU A 154 2.51 -16.70 1.92
CA GLU A 154 2.76 -15.33 2.37
C GLU A 154 2.20 -14.26 1.41
N VAL A 155 1.94 -14.64 0.15
CA VAL A 155 1.26 -13.80 -0.82
C VAL A 155 -0.24 -14.03 -0.67
N VAL A 156 -0.95 -13.00 -0.19
CA VAL A 156 -2.38 -13.11 0.14
C VAL A 156 -3.28 -12.50 -0.93
N ALA A 157 -2.73 -11.65 -1.79
CA ALA A 157 -3.52 -10.89 -2.75
C ALA A 157 -2.75 -10.60 -4.03
N ILE A 158 -3.51 -10.32 -5.09
CA ILE A 158 -2.99 -9.66 -6.29
C ILE A 158 -3.80 -8.42 -6.62
N GLY A 159 -3.24 -7.55 -7.46
CA GLY A 159 -3.89 -6.28 -7.75
C GLY A 159 -3.46 -5.55 -8.99
N LEU A 160 -4.17 -4.46 -9.29
CA LEU A 160 -3.81 -3.51 -10.34
C LEU A 160 -3.34 -2.21 -9.71
N ALA A 161 -2.26 -1.68 -10.24
CA ALA A 161 -1.69 -0.38 -9.86
C ALA A 161 -1.20 0.40 -11.09
N GLY A 162 -0.69 1.60 -10.84
CA GLY A 162 -0.17 2.51 -11.87
C GLY A 162 -1.27 3.35 -12.53
N ASP A 163 -1.05 3.73 -13.79
CA ASP A 163 -1.92 4.66 -14.50
C ASP A 163 -3.35 4.13 -14.70
N GLU A 164 -4.28 4.70 -13.93
CA GLU A 164 -5.68 4.31 -13.86
C GLU A 164 -6.46 4.56 -15.14
N ALA A 165 -5.97 5.44 -16.04
CA ALA A 165 -6.57 5.66 -17.36
C ALA A 165 -6.55 4.40 -18.25
N HIS A 166 -5.75 3.39 -17.89
CA HIS A 166 -5.75 2.09 -18.54
C HIS A 166 -6.82 1.18 -17.92
N PRO A 167 -7.69 0.56 -18.75
CA PRO A 167 -8.81 -0.22 -18.24
C PRO A 167 -8.34 -1.52 -17.58
N GLY A 168 -9.05 -1.92 -16.52
CA GLY A 168 -8.88 -3.23 -15.85
C GLY A 168 -9.57 -4.41 -16.55
N ASP A 169 -10.52 -4.17 -17.46
CA ASP A 169 -11.32 -5.22 -18.14
C ASP A 169 -10.48 -6.33 -18.79
N PRO A 170 -9.33 -6.05 -19.44
CA PRO A 170 -8.53 -7.11 -20.04
C PRO A 170 -7.98 -8.15 -19.05
N PHE A 171 -7.97 -7.85 -17.76
CA PHE A 171 -7.36 -8.68 -16.72
C PHE A 171 -8.38 -9.51 -15.91
N VAL A 172 -9.68 -9.43 -16.24
CA VAL A 172 -10.77 -10.08 -15.48
C VAL A 172 -10.57 -11.60 -15.31
N ASP A 173 -10.06 -12.27 -16.34
CA ASP A 173 -9.80 -13.71 -16.28
C ASP A 173 -8.65 -14.04 -15.31
N VAL A 174 -7.64 -13.17 -15.19
CA VAL A 174 -6.55 -13.31 -14.22
C VAL A 174 -7.10 -13.20 -12.79
N PHE A 175 -7.97 -12.22 -12.52
CA PHE A 175 -8.55 -12.03 -11.19
C PHE A 175 -9.52 -13.15 -10.82
N SER A 176 -10.27 -13.66 -11.80
CA SER A 176 -11.12 -14.84 -11.61
C SER A 176 -10.27 -16.05 -11.20
N ALA A 177 -9.17 -16.31 -11.93
CA ALA A 177 -8.25 -17.39 -11.63
C ALA A 177 -7.47 -17.21 -10.32
N ALA A 178 -7.24 -15.97 -9.87
CA ALA A 178 -6.65 -15.66 -8.57
C ALA A 178 -7.60 -16.04 -7.43
N ARG A 179 -8.88 -15.65 -7.54
CA ARG A 179 -9.90 -15.98 -6.55
C ARG A 179 -10.17 -17.48 -6.47
N GLU A 180 -10.14 -18.18 -7.61
CA GLU A 180 -10.22 -19.66 -7.65
C GLU A 180 -9.04 -20.32 -6.95
N ALA A 181 -7.87 -19.68 -6.95
CA ALA A 181 -6.68 -20.12 -6.22
C ALA A 181 -6.67 -19.70 -4.74
N GLY A 182 -7.73 -19.03 -4.25
CA GLY A 182 -7.84 -18.58 -2.86
C GLY A 182 -7.11 -17.27 -2.55
N LEU A 183 -6.61 -16.56 -3.57
CA LEU A 183 -6.02 -15.23 -3.40
C LEU A 183 -7.11 -14.16 -3.35
N HIS A 184 -6.85 -13.12 -2.56
CA HIS A 184 -7.65 -11.91 -2.55
C HIS A 184 -7.35 -11.01 -3.76
N VAL A 185 -8.25 -10.08 -4.05
CA VAL A 185 -8.08 -9.10 -5.14
C VAL A 185 -8.27 -7.68 -4.62
N VAL A 186 -7.28 -6.82 -4.83
CA VAL A 186 -7.33 -5.39 -4.48
C VAL A 186 -6.83 -4.55 -5.64
N HIS A 187 -7.53 -3.50 -6.01
CA HIS A 187 -7.15 -2.63 -7.12
C HIS A 187 -7.03 -1.18 -6.65
N HIS A 188 -6.02 -0.46 -7.14
CA HIS A 188 -6.08 1.00 -7.18
C HIS A 188 -7.24 1.40 -8.07
N ALA A 189 -8.19 2.17 -7.54
CA ALA A 189 -9.28 2.73 -8.32
C ALA A 189 -9.91 3.91 -7.59
N GLY A 190 -10.38 4.91 -8.32
CA GLY A 190 -10.96 6.12 -7.78
C GLY A 190 -9.93 7.10 -7.22
N GLU A 191 -8.71 7.13 -7.77
CA GLU A 191 -7.68 8.11 -7.39
C GLU A 191 -7.53 9.17 -8.49
N ALA A 192 -6.94 8.75 -9.61
CA ALA A 192 -6.74 9.58 -10.79
C ALA A 192 -8.01 9.64 -11.65
N GLU A 193 -8.74 8.51 -11.72
CA GLU A 193 -9.98 8.39 -12.46
C GLU A 193 -11.23 8.40 -11.56
N GLY A 194 -12.38 8.65 -12.19
CA GLY A 194 -13.65 8.81 -11.49
C GLY A 194 -14.43 7.51 -11.24
N PRO A 195 -15.75 7.63 -10.98
CA PRO A 195 -16.65 6.52 -10.65
C PRO A 195 -16.62 5.34 -11.63
N ALA A 196 -16.35 5.57 -12.92
CA ALA A 196 -16.29 4.50 -13.91
C ALA A 196 -15.19 3.47 -13.59
N SER A 197 -14.01 3.92 -13.15
CA SER A 197 -12.93 3.03 -12.76
C SER A 197 -13.27 2.24 -11.48
N ILE A 198 -13.92 2.89 -10.51
CA ILE A 198 -14.39 2.21 -9.30
C ILE A 198 -15.43 1.14 -9.64
N ARG A 199 -16.38 1.43 -10.55
CA ARG A 199 -17.38 0.45 -11.01
C ARG A 199 -16.73 -0.73 -11.72
N GLN A 200 -15.70 -0.50 -12.51
CA GLN A 200 -14.90 -1.57 -13.11
C GLN A 200 -14.20 -2.42 -12.04
N ALA A 201 -13.58 -1.80 -11.05
CA ALA A 201 -12.90 -2.51 -9.97
C ALA A 201 -13.88 -3.33 -9.11
N LEU A 202 -15.05 -2.80 -8.78
CA LEU A 202 -16.08 -3.49 -7.98
C LEU A 202 -16.84 -4.58 -8.75
N GLY A 203 -17.11 -4.33 -10.03
CA GLY A 203 -17.91 -5.19 -10.90
C GLY A 203 -17.05 -6.33 -11.48
N PRO A 204 -16.52 -6.19 -12.71
CA PRO A 204 -15.66 -7.22 -13.32
C PRO A 204 -14.37 -7.51 -12.55
N GLY A 205 -13.74 -6.48 -11.95
CA GLY A 205 -12.50 -6.63 -11.19
C GLY A 205 -12.67 -7.37 -9.85
N ARG A 206 -13.90 -7.40 -9.32
CA ARG A 206 -14.26 -8.12 -8.08
C ARG A 206 -13.38 -7.74 -6.87
N THR A 207 -12.87 -6.51 -6.84
CA THR A 207 -12.00 -6.01 -5.77
C THR A 207 -12.70 -6.08 -4.41
N GLU A 208 -11.96 -6.47 -3.37
CA GLU A 208 -12.44 -6.59 -2.00
C GLU A 208 -12.22 -5.29 -1.21
N ARG A 209 -11.20 -4.51 -1.61
CA ARG A 209 -10.89 -3.16 -1.11
C ARG A 209 -10.55 -2.25 -2.29
N LEU A 210 -10.66 -0.95 -2.10
CA LEU A 210 -10.25 0.04 -3.11
C LEU A 210 -8.98 0.73 -2.64
N GLY A 211 -7.89 0.56 -3.39
CA GLY A 211 -6.69 1.39 -3.29
C GLY A 211 -7.10 2.83 -3.58
N HIS A 212 -6.98 3.71 -2.58
CA HIS A 212 -7.54 5.07 -2.54
C HIS A 212 -9.08 5.13 -2.52
N GLY A 213 -9.75 5.16 -3.68
CA GLY A 213 -11.20 5.30 -3.80
C GLY A 213 -11.77 6.68 -3.44
N ILE A 214 -10.94 7.73 -3.35
CA ILE A 214 -11.36 9.07 -2.90
C ILE A 214 -12.38 9.74 -3.84
N ARG A 215 -12.35 9.40 -5.14
CA ARG A 215 -13.28 9.88 -6.18
C ARG A 215 -14.63 9.17 -6.16
N VAL A 216 -14.88 8.27 -5.20
CA VAL A 216 -16.21 7.66 -4.99
C VAL A 216 -17.28 8.72 -4.75
N LEU A 217 -16.91 9.85 -4.15
CA LEU A 217 -17.80 10.96 -3.82
C LEU A 217 -18.36 11.70 -5.04
N ASP A 218 -17.83 11.44 -6.25
CA ASP A 218 -18.31 12.03 -7.49
C ASP A 218 -19.64 11.38 -7.96
N ASP A 219 -20.05 10.26 -7.36
CA ASP A 219 -21.28 9.52 -7.69
C ASP A 219 -22.02 9.09 -6.41
N PRO A 220 -23.13 9.76 -6.04
CA PRO A 220 -23.90 9.43 -4.83
C PRO A 220 -24.44 8.00 -4.76
N ASP A 221 -24.78 7.40 -5.91
CA ASP A 221 -25.27 6.01 -5.95
C ASP A 221 -24.12 5.05 -5.64
N LEU A 222 -22.93 5.36 -6.14
CA LEU A 222 -21.72 4.61 -5.83
C LEU A 222 -21.31 4.75 -4.35
N VAL A 223 -21.45 5.94 -3.76
CA VAL A 223 -21.26 6.14 -2.32
C VAL A 223 -22.19 5.23 -1.51
N ALA A 224 -23.48 5.18 -1.86
CA ALA A 224 -24.45 4.31 -1.20
C ALA A 224 -24.07 2.83 -1.35
N GLU A 225 -23.71 2.39 -2.56
CA GLU A 225 -23.29 1.01 -2.83
C GLU A 225 -22.06 0.61 -2.00
N VAL A 226 -21.00 1.42 -2.03
CA VAL A 226 -19.73 1.16 -1.33
C VAL A 226 -19.95 1.13 0.18
N ARG A 227 -20.76 2.06 0.72
CA ARG A 227 -21.14 2.11 2.13
C ARG A 227 -21.91 0.86 2.55
N ASP A 228 -22.96 0.50 1.81
CA ASP A 228 -23.87 -0.58 2.18
C ASP A 228 -23.18 -1.95 2.09
N ARG A 229 -22.27 -2.12 1.13
CA ARG A 229 -21.38 -3.29 1.02
C ARG A 229 -20.20 -3.26 1.99
N ARG A 230 -19.97 -2.13 2.66
CA ARG A 230 -18.83 -1.87 3.55
C ARG A 230 -17.45 -2.11 2.89
N ILE A 231 -17.31 -1.76 1.61
CA ILE A 231 -16.02 -1.89 0.90
C ILE A 231 -15.02 -0.91 1.51
N PRO A 232 -13.86 -1.38 2.03
CA PRO A 232 -12.84 -0.50 2.58
C PRO A 232 -12.17 0.37 1.52
N LEU A 233 -11.92 1.63 1.89
CA LEU A 233 -11.11 2.58 1.14
C LEU A 233 -9.74 2.71 1.81
N GLU A 234 -8.69 2.33 1.08
CA GLU A 234 -7.30 2.46 1.49
C GLU A 234 -6.79 3.87 1.18
N VAL A 235 -7.19 4.84 2.00
CA VAL A 235 -6.89 6.25 1.75
C VAL A 235 -5.46 6.57 2.19
N CYS A 236 -4.77 7.38 1.38
CA CYS A 236 -3.36 7.73 1.56
C CYS A 236 -3.21 9.26 1.53
N PRO A 237 -3.65 9.99 2.58
CA PRO A 237 -3.81 11.46 2.53
C PRO A 237 -2.57 12.23 2.03
N THR A 238 -1.38 11.96 2.58
CA THR A 238 -0.14 12.62 2.15
C THR A 238 0.18 12.29 0.68
N SER A 239 -0.01 11.04 0.26
CA SER A 239 0.21 10.64 -1.14
C SER A 239 -0.76 11.38 -2.07
N ASN A 240 -2.04 11.41 -1.73
CA ASN A 240 -3.05 12.10 -2.54
C ASN A 240 -2.74 13.59 -2.71
N VAL A 241 -2.25 14.27 -1.66
CA VAL A 241 -1.79 15.67 -1.75
C VAL A 241 -0.52 15.78 -2.60
N ALA A 242 0.49 14.95 -2.31
CA ALA A 242 1.79 15.00 -2.98
C ALA A 242 1.69 14.72 -4.50
N LEU A 243 0.77 13.84 -4.90
CA LEU A 243 0.51 13.50 -6.30
C LEU A 243 -0.47 14.45 -6.99
N GLY A 244 -1.09 15.38 -6.26
CA GLY A 244 -2.02 16.38 -6.80
C GLY A 244 -3.46 15.90 -6.97
N PHE A 245 -3.83 14.78 -6.35
CA PHE A 245 -5.20 14.25 -6.31
C PHE A 245 -6.07 14.88 -5.21
N ALA A 246 -5.44 15.55 -4.25
CA ALA A 246 -6.08 16.45 -3.30
C ALA A 246 -5.31 17.80 -3.25
N PRO A 247 -5.99 18.96 -3.15
CA PRO A 247 -5.31 20.26 -3.17
C PRO A 247 -4.42 20.52 -1.95
N SER A 248 -4.89 20.10 -0.77
CA SER A 248 -4.20 20.21 0.50
C SER A 248 -4.77 19.19 1.49
N PHE A 249 -4.21 19.13 2.70
CA PHE A 249 -4.80 18.34 3.78
C PHE A 249 -6.17 18.88 4.19
N GLU A 250 -6.32 20.19 4.35
CA GLU A 250 -7.57 20.85 4.76
C GLU A 250 -8.70 20.64 3.75
N GLU A 251 -8.35 20.55 2.46
CA GLU A 251 -9.30 20.30 1.36
C GLU A 251 -9.38 18.82 0.97
N HIS A 252 -8.73 17.92 1.71
CA HIS A 252 -8.72 16.50 1.40
C HIS A 252 -10.13 15.90 1.52
N PRO A 253 -10.57 15.00 0.63
CA PRO A 253 -11.92 14.39 0.69
C PRO A 253 -12.17 13.48 1.90
N PHE A 254 -11.15 13.23 2.73
CA PHE A 254 -11.19 12.26 3.83
C PHE A 254 -12.35 12.51 4.80
N PRO A 255 -12.59 13.75 5.30
CA PRO A 255 -13.71 14.00 6.20
C PRO A 255 -15.07 13.68 5.57
N ARG A 256 -15.25 14.02 4.28
CA ARG A 256 -16.49 13.72 3.56
C ARG A 256 -16.71 12.22 3.35
N LEU A 257 -15.64 11.44 3.16
CA LEU A 257 -15.73 9.98 3.08
C LEU A 257 -16.24 9.40 4.41
N VAL A 258 -15.70 9.90 5.53
CA VAL A 258 -16.11 9.48 6.88
C VAL A 258 -17.55 9.90 7.18
N GLU A 259 -17.93 11.15 6.87
CA GLU A 259 -19.30 11.66 7.02
C GLU A 259 -20.32 10.88 6.18
N ALA A 260 -19.92 10.40 5.01
CA ALA A 260 -20.74 9.53 4.15
C ALA A 260 -20.91 8.10 4.71
N GLY A 261 -20.25 7.76 5.83
CA GLY A 261 -20.33 6.46 6.48
C GLY A 261 -19.48 5.37 5.82
N LEU A 262 -18.52 5.74 4.97
CA LEU A 262 -17.64 4.81 4.29
C LEU A 262 -16.59 4.23 5.25
N VAL A 263 -16.13 3.01 4.97
CA VAL A 263 -15.06 2.37 5.75
C VAL A 263 -13.71 2.90 5.26
N VAL A 264 -13.18 3.91 5.96
CA VAL A 264 -11.91 4.53 5.62
C VAL A 264 -10.79 3.96 6.49
N THR A 265 -9.65 3.65 5.87
CA THR A 265 -8.38 3.30 6.52
C THR A 265 -7.32 4.36 6.19
N ILE A 266 -6.24 4.43 6.98
CA ILE A 266 -5.16 5.41 6.82
C ILE A 266 -3.87 4.65 6.48
N ASN A 267 -3.24 4.99 5.36
CA ASN A 267 -2.05 4.32 4.82
C ASN A 267 -1.08 5.34 4.19
N THR A 268 0.15 4.93 3.88
CA THR A 268 1.17 5.88 3.41
C THR A 268 1.40 5.87 1.91
N ASP A 269 1.21 4.72 1.25
CA ASP A 269 1.50 4.50 -0.18
C ASP A 269 3.00 4.65 -0.53
N ILE A 270 3.52 5.89 -0.52
CA ILE A 270 4.86 6.28 -0.95
C ILE A 270 5.72 6.96 0.15
N PRO A 271 5.90 6.33 1.33
CA PRO A 271 6.44 6.99 2.51
C PRO A 271 7.87 7.53 2.35
N ALA A 272 8.73 6.88 1.55
CA ALA A 272 10.08 7.37 1.32
C ALA A 272 10.12 8.64 0.44
N MET A 273 9.13 8.81 -0.44
CA MET A 273 9.03 9.97 -1.33
C MET A 273 8.40 11.16 -0.62
N THR A 274 7.40 10.91 0.24
CA THR A 274 6.71 11.95 1.02
C THR A 274 7.35 12.25 2.37
N GLY A 275 8.31 11.43 2.80
CA GLY A 275 8.93 11.52 4.12
C GLY A 275 7.95 11.28 5.27
N THR A 276 6.81 10.63 4.99
CA THR A 276 5.71 10.49 5.95
C THR A 276 5.47 9.02 6.29
N PRO A 277 5.98 8.53 7.43
CA PRO A 277 5.69 7.17 7.90
C PRO A 277 4.29 7.07 8.50
N LEU A 278 3.80 5.85 8.73
CA LEU A 278 2.39 5.61 9.10
C LEU A 278 1.95 6.34 10.39
N ALA A 279 2.80 6.41 11.42
CA ALA A 279 2.45 7.14 12.64
C ALA A 279 2.29 8.64 12.40
N ALA A 280 3.10 9.21 11.48
CA ALA A 280 3.00 10.59 11.07
C ALA A 280 1.73 10.84 10.23
N GLU A 281 1.33 9.88 9.38
CA GLU A 281 0.07 9.95 8.63
C GLU A 281 -1.15 10.06 9.56
N TYR A 282 -1.20 9.26 10.62
CA TYR A 282 -2.21 9.39 11.67
C TYR A 282 -2.12 10.73 12.40
N GLY A 283 -0.90 11.28 12.54
CA GLY A 283 -0.66 12.62 13.09
C GLY A 283 -1.27 13.71 12.21
N HIS A 284 -1.07 13.64 10.88
CA HIS A 284 -1.68 14.58 9.94
C HIS A 284 -3.22 14.51 9.98
N VAL A 285 -3.80 13.30 10.02
CA VAL A 285 -5.25 13.14 10.17
C VAL A 285 -5.76 13.73 11.50
N ARG A 286 -5.01 13.56 12.60
CA ARG A 286 -5.36 14.18 13.89
C ARG A 286 -5.31 15.70 13.82
N ASP A 287 -4.17 16.23 13.38
CA ASP A 287 -3.81 17.62 13.59
C ASP A 287 -4.39 18.53 12.50
N ALA A 288 -4.42 18.08 11.24
CA ALA A 288 -4.95 18.85 10.11
C ALA A 288 -6.45 18.65 9.87
N LEU A 289 -6.99 17.45 10.14
CA LEU A 289 -8.43 17.16 9.95
C LEU A 289 -9.24 17.20 11.25
N GLY A 290 -8.59 17.39 12.40
CA GLY A 290 -9.25 17.63 13.69
C GLY A 290 -9.86 16.38 14.35
N TYR A 291 -9.42 15.17 13.98
CA TYR A 291 -9.91 13.93 14.59
C TYR A 291 -9.26 13.67 15.94
N ASP A 292 -10.05 13.25 16.94
CA ASP A 292 -9.55 12.92 18.27
C ASP A 292 -9.01 11.48 18.39
N ASP A 293 -8.48 11.13 19.56
CA ASP A 293 -7.93 9.80 19.83
C ASP A 293 -8.99 8.68 19.63
N ALA A 294 -10.28 8.95 19.86
CA ALA A 294 -11.34 7.96 19.66
C ALA A 294 -11.59 7.68 18.17
N ALA A 295 -11.58 8.72 17.33
CA ALA A 295 -11.64 8.58 15.88
C ALA A 295 -10.40 7.85 15.33
N LEU A 296 -9.19 8.19 15.79
CA LEU A 296 -7.96 7.51 15.37
C LEU A 296 -7.96 6.01 15.75
N ALA A 297 -8.46 5.67 16.94
CA ALA A 297 -8.69 4.28 17.30
C ALA A 297 -9.70 3.61 16.37
N ALA A 298 -10.77 4.29 15.95
CA ALA A 298 -11.73 3.75 14.99
C ALA A 298 -11.10 3.50 13.62
N PHE A 299 -10.27 4.41 13.10
CA PHE A 299 -9.54 4.19 11.84
C PHE A 299 -8.55 3.04 11.92
N ALA A 300 -7.82 2.91 13.03
CA ALA A 300 -6.95 1.74 13.26
C ALA A 300 -7.76 0.43 13.29
N ARG A 301 -8.93 0.43 13.94
CA ARG A 301 -9.84 -0.74 13.93
C ARG A 301 -10.38 -1.04 12.53
N ASN A 302 -10.67 -0.04 11.71
CA ASN A 302 -11.08 -0.24 10.31
C ASN A 302 -9.98 -0.94 9.53
N GLY A 303 -8.73 -0.48 9.64
CA GLY A 303 -7.58 -1.15 9.02
C GLY A 303 -7.44 -2.61 9.46
N ILE A 304 -7.56 -2.88 10.75
CA ILE A 304 -7.48 -4.26 11.27
C ILE A 304 -8.62 -5.13 10.74
N GLN A 305 -9.84 -4.61 10.63
CA GLN A 305 -10.98 -5.39 10.11
C GLN A 305 -10.87 -5.64 8.61
N ALA A 306 -10.42 -4.62 7.86
CA ALA A 306 -10.24 -4.67 6.41
C ALA A 306 -9.04 -5.54 5.99
N SER A 307 -8.10 -5.83 6.88
CA SER A 307 -6.94 -6.65 6.54
C SER A 307 -7.32 -8.09 6.16
N PHE A 308 -6.44 -8.78 5.44
CA PHE A 308 -6.46 -10.22 5.21
C PHE A 308 -5.73 -10.99 6.32
N ALA A 309 -5.51 -10.35 7.48
CA ALA A 309 -4.94 -11.02 8.63
C ALA A 309 -5.87 -12.14 9.13
N PRO A 310 -5.31 -13.24 9.67
CA PRO A 310 -6.10 -14.26 10.34
C PRO A 310 -6.91 -13.68 11.51
N GLU A 311 -8.09 -14.24 11.78
CA GLU A 311 -8.97 -13.81 12.88
C GLU A 311 -8.28 -13.71 14.26
N PRO A 312 -7.37 -14.62 14.67
CA PRO A 312 -6.63 -14.48 15.91
C PRO A 312 -5.78 -13.19 15.96
N THR A 313 -5.13 -12.83 14.85
CA THR A 313 -4.35 -11.59 14.72
C THR A 313 -5.28 -10.38 14.82
N LYS A 314 -6.40 -10.38 14.08
CA LYS A 314 -7.39 -9.30 14.18
C LYS A 314 -7.92 -9.11 15.60
N ALA A 315 -8.34 -10.19 16.26
CA ALA A 315 -8.88 -10.15 17.63
C ALA A 315 -7.86 -9.64 18.65
N ARG A 316 -6.59 -10.02 18.52
CA ARG A 316 -5.50 -9.51 19.35
C ARG A 316 -5.32 -8.00 19.17
N LEU A 317 -5.19 -7.53 17.93
CA LEU A 317 -4.99 -6.11 17.63
C LEU A 317 -6.18 -5.24 18.06
N GLN A 318 -7.42 -5.72 17.91
CA GLN A 318 -8.62 -5.03 18.41
C GLN A 318 -8.59 -4.79 19.93
N LYS A 319 -8.08 -5.77 20.70
CA LYS A 319 -7.90 -5.62 22.15
C LYS A 319 -6.80 -4.62 22.47
N GLU A 320 -5.68 -4.66 21.74
CA GLU A 320 -4.57 -3.73 21.95
C GLU A 320 -4.98 -2.27 21.64
N VAL A 321 -5.76 -2.03 20.57
CA VAL A 321 -6.32 -0.70 20.27
C VAL A 321 -7.28 -0.24 21.38
N THR A 322 -8.10 -1.14 21.91
CA THR A 322 -8.99 -0.83 23.04
C THR A 322 -8.18 -0.46 24.29
N ALA A 323 -7.11 -1.19 24.59
CA ALA A 323 -6.20 -0.89 25.69
C ALA A 323 -5.50 0.46 25.47
N TRP A 324 -5.08 0.78 24.24
CA TRP A 324 -4.52 2.07 23.91
C TRP A 324 -5.51 3.20 24.15
N LEU A 325 -6.80 3.03 23.83
CA LEU A 325 -7.82 4.08 23.96
C LEU A 325 -8.24 4.39 25.40
N VAL A 326 -8.01 3.47 26.35
CA VAL A 326 -8.43 3.64 27.76
C VAL A 326 -7.30 4.02 28.72
N ARG A 327 -6.03 4.05 28.25
CA ARG A 327 -4.85 4.38 29.07
C ARG A 327 -4.78 5.83 29.54
#